data_AF-U4KEF1-F1
#
_entry.id   AF-U4KEF1-F1
#
_cell.length_a   1.000
_cell.length_b   1.000
_cell.length_c   1.000
_cell.angle_alpha   90.00
_cell.angle_beta   90.00
_cell.angle_gamma   90.00
#
_symmetry.space_group_name_H-M   'P 1'
#
loop_
_entity.id
_entity.type
_entity.pdbx_description
1 polymer ?
#
loop_
_entity_poly.entity_id
_entity_poly.type
_entity_poly.pdbx_seq_one_letter_code
_entity_poly.pdbx_strand_id
1 'polypeptide(L)'
;MNQYLILCVDDEREVLDSVIHDLEPLDEFFVLEAAESVSEAKEIIEENAEKGIKLALILCDHIMPEHSGIDFLIELNHSDETTHARKILLTGQAGLEDTIQAINQANLDFYISKPWQGEDLLNTITQQLTQFIIENDTELLPWVRILNGEKILEAIAAKRTEFGE
;
A
#
# COMPACT_ATOMS: atom_id res chain seq x y z
N MET A 1 10.59 -10.45 11.20
CA MET A 1 11.42 -9.26 10.91
C MET A 1 10.60 -8.49 9.90
N ASN A 2 10.02 -7.36 10.30
CA ASN A 2 9.04 -6.64 9.48
C ASN A 2 9.83 -5.88 8.41
N GLN A 3 10.03 -6.52 7.26
CA GLN A 3 10.87 -6.01 6.16
C GLN A 3 10.10 -5.10 5.20
N TYR A 4 8.81 -4.91 5.46
CA TYR A 4 7.90 -4.17 4.61
C TYR A 4 7.11 -3.14 5.40
N LEU A 5 6.99 -1.95 4.83
CA LEU A 5 6.28 -0.80 5.37
C LEU A 5 4.93 -0.64 4.68
N ILE A 6 3.90 -0.39 5.48
CA ILE A 6 2.60 0.12 5.07
C ILE A 6 2.48 1.54 5.62
N LEU A 7 2.32 2.51 4.74
CA LEU A 7 2.25 3.92 5.09
C LEU A 7 0.86 4.48 4.80
N CYS A 8 0.24 5.12 5.78
CA CYS A 8 -0.99 5.89 5.59
C CYS A 8 -0.69 7.39 5.64
N VAL A 9 -1.23 8.17 4.70
CA VAL A 9 -0.99 9.61 4.57
C VAL A 9 -2.31 10.34 4.44
N ASP A 10 -2.65 11.15 5.42
CA ASP A 10 -3.92 11.90 5.51
C ASP A 10 -3.74 13.05 6.50
N ASP A 11 -4.19 14.27 6.18
CA ASP A 11 -4.08 15.40 7.11
C ASP A 11 -5.09 15.33 8.28
N GLU A 12 -6.07 14.41 8.20
CA GLU A 12 -7.02 14.13 9.26
C GLU A 12 -6.53 12.99 10.18
N ARG A 13 -6.05 13.34 11.38
CA ARG A 13 -5.60 12.35 12.38
C ARG A 13 -6.66 11.27 12.69
N GLU A 14 -7.93 11.63 12.75
CA GLU A 14 -9.01 10.68 13.01
C GLU A 14 -9.13 9.60 11.90
N VAL A 15 -8.80 9.96 10.66
CA VAL A 15 -8.73 9.01 9.54
C VAL A 15 -7.52 8.09 9.71
N LEU A 16 -6.35 8.65 10.01
CA LEU A 16 -5.14 7.86 10.28
C LEU A 16 -5.36 6.85 11.39
N ASP A 17 -5.89 7.28 12.54
CA ASP A 17 -6.19 6.41 13.68
C ASP A 17 -7.17 5.29 13.29
N SER A 18 -8.19 5.60 12.49
CA SER A 18 -9.17 4.62 12.01
C SER A 18 -8.53 3.58 11.09
N VAL A 19 -7.70 4.02 10.15
CA VAL A 19 -6.97 3.12 9.23
C VAL A 19 -6.01 2.24 10.00
N ILE A 20 -5.21 2.80 10.91
CA ILE A 20 -4.27 2.03 11.73
C ILE A 20 -5.01 1.00 12.59
N HIS A 21 -6.14 1.36 13.18
CA HIS A 21 -6.97 0.42 13.94
C HIS A 21 -7.49 -0.73 13.06
N ASP A 22 -8.01 -0.43 11.87
CA ASP A 22 -8.51 -1.44 10.94
C ASP A 22 -7.38 -2.38 10.43
N LEU A 23 -6.13 -1.90 10.41
CA LEU A 23 -4.94 -2.63 9.98
C LEU A 23 -4.15 -3.30 11.11
N GLU A 24 -4.59 -3.19 12.37
CA GLU A 24 -3.97 -3.84 13.54
C GLU A 24 -3.60 -5.33 13.31
N PRO A 25 -4.41 -6.17 12.61
CA PRO A 25 -4.04 -7.56 12.34
C PRO A 25 -2.75 -7.76 11.55
N LEU A 26 -2.25 -6.72 10.86
CA LEU A 26 -1.05 -6.76 10.02
C LEU A 26 0.21 -6.25 10.75
N ASP A 27 0.07 -5.60 11.90
CA ASP A 27 1.16 -4.93 12.63
C ASP A 27 2.26 -5.91 13.10
N GLU A 28 1.92 -7.17 13.34
CA GLU A 28 2.90 -8.20 13.71
C GLU A 28 3.86 -8.54 12.55
N PHE A 29 3.48 -8.27 11.30
CA PHE A 29 4.19 -8.71 10.10
C PHE A 29 4.73 -7.58 9.23
N PHE A 30 4.09 -6.41 9.30
CA PHE A 30 4.44 -5.20 8.57
C PHE A 30 4.77 -4.07 9.55
N VAL A 31 5.60 -3.13 9.13
CA VAL A 31 5.72 -1.86 9.86
C VAL A 31 4.56 -0.98 9.43
N LEU A 32 3.72 -0.56 10.37
CA LEU A 32 2.61 0.35 10.13
C LEU A 32 3.02 1.75 10.57
N GLU A 33 3.00 2.71 9.66
CA GLU A 33 3.28 4.12 9.96
C GLU A 33 2.18 5.01 9.38
N ALA A 34 2.03 6.19 9.97
CA ALA A 34 1.07 7.21 9.58
C ALA A 34 1.77 8.56 9.44
N ALA A 35 1.33 9.36 8.48
CA ALA A 35 1.84 10.70 8.22
C ALA A 35 0.69 11.69 8.03
N GLU A 36 0.77 12.84 8.68
CA GLU A 36 -0.19 13.95 8.56
C GLU A 36 0.13 14.85 7.34
N SER A 37 1.23 14.58 6.62
CA SER A 37 1.65 15.33 5.43
C SER A 37 2.53 14.54 4.47
N VAL A 38 2.64 15.02 3.21
CA VAL A 38 3.57 14.45 2.21
C VAL A 38 5.03 14.56 2.64
N SER A 39 5.42 15.64 3.31
CA SER A 39 6.80 15.82 3.79
C SER A 39 7.16 14.75 4.81
N GLU A 40 6.29 14.55 5.81
CA GLU A 40 6.45 13.52 6.83
C GLU A 40 6.44 12.12 6.21
N ALA A 41 5.57 11.86 5.24
CA ALA A 41 5.54 10.59 4.52
C ALA A 41 6.89 10.28 3.83
N LYS A 42 7.54 11.29 3.24
CA LYS A 42 8.87 11.12 2.62
C LYS A 42 9.96 10.83 3.64
N GLU A 43 9.94 11.52 4.79
CA GLU A 43 10.87 11.26 5.89
C GLU A 43 10.74 9.82 6.39
N ILE A 44 9.51 9.35 6.63
CA ILE A 44 9.25 7.97 7.07
C ILE A 44 9.74 6.95 6.04
N ILE A 45 9.52 7.20 4.74
CA ILE A 45 10.00 6.31 3.68
C ILE A 45 11.53 6.24 3.69
N GLU A 46 12.22 7.38 3.77
CA GLU A 46 13.69 7.46 3.79
C GLU A 46 14.26 6.74 5.02
N GLU A 47 13.76 7.04 6.21
CA GLU A 47 14.22 6.43 7.46
C GLU A 47 14.02 4.91 7.49
N ASN A 48 12.95 4.40 6.88
CA ASN A 48 12.70 2.96 6.78
C ASN A 48 13.57 2.31 5.71
N ALA A 49 13.78 2.97 4.57
CA ALA A 49 14.69 2.50 3.53
C ALA A 49 16.13 2.35 4.07
N GLU A 50 16.61 3.29 4.88
CA GLU A 50 17.92 3.19 5.56
C GLU A 50 18.03 1.97 6.50
N LYS A 51 16.90 1.52 7.07
CA LYS A 51 16.81 0.32 7.91
C LYS A 51 16.64 -0.98 7.09
N GLY A 52 16.58 -0.88 5.76
CA GLY A 52 16.31 -1.98 4.84
C GLY A 52 14.85 -2.42 4.80
N ILE A 53 13.93 -1.59 5.29
CA ILE A 53 12.49 -1.83 5.27
C ILE A 53 11.93 -1.16 4.03
N LYS A 54 11.34 -1.95 3.13
CA LYS A 54 10.86 -1.45 1.83
C LYS A 54 9.41 -1.02 1.91
N LEU A 55 9.05 0.07 1.23
CA LEU A 55 7.65 0.46 1.07
C LEU A 55 6.91 -0.61 0.24
N ALA A 56 5.97 -1.31 0.87
CA ALA A 56 5.14 -2.31 0.21
C ALA A 56 3.82 -1.71 -0.27
N LEU A 57 3.24 -0.82 0.52
CA LEU A 57 1.95 -0.23 0.23
C LEU A 57 1.84 1.17 0.83
N ILE A 58 1.21 2.06 0.09
CA ILE A 58 0.86 3.40 0.55
C ILE A 58 -0.65 3.67 0.36
N LEU A 59 -1.29 4.12 1.42
CA LEU A 59 -2.60 4.77 1.40
C LEU A 59 -2.41 6.27 1.46
N CYS A 60 -2.98 7.01 0.53
CA CYS A 60 -2.89 8.47 0.55
C CYS A 60 -4.25 9.10 0.30
N ASP A 61 -4.60 10.12 1.10
CA ASP A 61 -5.77 10.93 0.84
C ASP A 61 -5.64 11.74 -0.45
N HIS A 62 -6.76 11.97 -1.11
CA HIS A 62 -6.79 12.74 -2.35
C HIS A 62 -6.44 14.23 -2.15
N ILE A 63 -6.97 14.87 -1.10
CA ILE A 63 -6.93 16.33 -0.94
C ILE A 63 -6.33 16.68 0.42
N MET A 64 -5.04 17.02 0.44
CA MET A 64 -4.38 17.60 1.60
C MET A 64 -4.17 19.12 1.37
N PRO A 65 -4.11 19.95 2.43
CA PRO A 65 -4.11 21.41 2.34
C PRO A 65 -2.97 22.02 1.52
N GLU A 66 -1.82 21.36 1.41
CA GLU A 66 -0.62 21.85 0.71
C GLU A 66 -0.27 21.06 -0.56
N HIS A 67 -0.74 19.81 -0.68
CA HIS A 67 -0.37 18.89 -1.75
C HIS A 67 -1.55 18.01 -2.17
N SER A 68 -1.64 17.69 -3.46
CA SER A 68 -2.56 16.65 -3.91
C SER A 68 -1.91 15.29 -3.72
N GLY A 69 -2.64 14.34 -3.10
CA GLY A 69 -2.11 12.99 -2.90
C GLY A 69 -1.82 12.28 -4.21
N ILE A 70 -2.54 12.62 -5.29
CA ILE A 70 -2.28 12.06 -6.61
C ILE A 70 -0.89 12.47 -7.12
N ASP A 71 -0.51 13.74 -6.97
CA ASP A 71 0.82 14.21 -7.38
C ASP A 71 1.93 13.50 -6.60
N PHE A 72 1.71 13.27 -5.29
CA PHE A 72 2.64 12.52 -4.47
C PHE A 72 2.75 11.05 -4.93
N LEU A 73 1.63 10.37 -5.19
CA LEU A 73 1.63 9.01 -5.70
C LEU A 73 2.30 8.89 -7.09
N ILE A 74 2.15 9.91 -7.96
CA ILE A 74 2.89 10.01 -9.23
C ILE A 74 4.39 10.11 -8.96
N GLU A 75 4.81 10.97 -8.02
CA GLU A 75 6.22 11.15 -7.67
C GLU A 75 6.88 9.83 -7.24
N LEU A 76 6.18 9.01 -6.47
CA LEU A 76 6.65 7.68 -6.03
C LEU A 76 6.89 6.70 -7.20
N ASN A 77 6.31 6.92 -8.37
CA ASN A 77 6.63 6.09 -9.54
C ASN A 77 8.04 6.37 -10.09
N HIS A 78 8.63 7.52 -9.78
CA HIS A 78 9.92 7.95 -10.33
C HIS A 78 11.13 7.50 -9.51
N SER A 79 10.93 6.85 -8.36
CA SER A 79 12.00 6.31 -7.52
C SER A 79 11.99 4.78 -7.54
N ASP A 80 13.14 4.16 -7.84
CA ASP A 80 13.30 2.70 -7.85
C ASP A 80 12.93 2.05 -6.51
N GLU A 81 13.04 2.78 -5.40
CA GLU A 81 12.75 2.28 -4.05
C GLU A 81 11.25 2.19 -3.76
N THR A 82 10.42 2.99 -4.46
CA THR A 82 8.98 3.10 -4.21
C THR A 82 8.12 2.76 -5.42
N THR A 83 8.73 2.56 -6.59
CA THR A 83 8.02 2.24 -7.85
C THR A 83 7.20 0.95 -7.73
N HIS A 84 7.70 -0.04 -6.98
CA HIS A 84 7.02 -1.33 -6.76
C HIS A 84 5.93 -1.29 -5.67
N ALA A 85 5.89 -0.23 -4.85
CA ALA A 85 4.89 -0.12 -3.80
C ALA A 85 3.48 -0.04 -4.39
N ARG A 86 2.53 -0.72 -3.74
CA ARG A 86 1.11 -0.63 -4.09
C ARG A 86 0.56 0.73 -3.69
N LYS A 87 -0.13 1.40 -4.60
CA LYS A 87 -0.63 2.76 -4.40
C LYS A 87 -2.15 2.76 -4.32
N ILE A 88 -2.67 3.14 -3.16
CA ILE A 88 -4.11 3.19 -2.91
C ILE A 88 -4.50 4.63 -2.57
N LEU A 89 -5.48 5.15 -3.31
CA LEU A 89 -6.05 6.46 -3.04
C LEU A 89 -7.25 6.31 -2.10
N LEU A 90 -7.25 7.03 -0.98
CA LEU A 90 -8.40 7.17 -0.09
C LEU A 90 -9.13 8.48 -0.43
N THR A 91 -10.45 8.45 -0.63
CA THR A 91 -11.15 9.65 -1.10
C THR A 91 -12.61 9.73 -0.68
N GLY A 92 -13.03 10.86 -0.11
CA GLY A 92 -14.45 11.12 0.22
C GLY A 92 -15.28 11.65 -0.93
N GLN A 93 -14.68 11.95 -2.09
CA GLN A 93 -15.41 12.58 -3.19
C GLN A 93 -16.06 11.52 -4.08
N ALA A 94 -17.40 11.49 -4.10
CA ALA A 94 -18.15 10.77 -5.11
C ALA A 94 -17.86 11.39 -6.49
N GLY A 95 -17.50 10.56 -7.49
CA GLY A 95 -17.30 11.00 -8.86
C GLY A 95 -15.85 11.21 -9.30
N LEU A 96 -14.90 10.36 -8.86
CA LEU A 96 -13.53 10.35 -9.40
C LEU A 96 -13.40 9.94 -10.88
N GLU A 97 -14.51 9.62 -11.55
CA GLU A 97 -14.54 9.35 -12.99
C GLU A 97 -14.00 10.52 -13.84
N ASP A 98 -14.09 11.77 -13.37
CA ASP A 98 -13.50 12.92 -14.08
C ASP A 98 -11.97 13.04 -13.88
N THR A 99 -11.39 12.37 -12.89
CA THR A 99 -9.94 12.40 -12.56
C THR A 99 -9.20 11.15 -13.08
N ILE A 100 -9.83 10.38 -13.98
CA ILE A 100 -9.26 9.13 -14.55
C ILE A 100 -7.88 9.35 -15.19
N GLN A 101 -7.59 10.53 -15.75
CA GLN A 101 -6.28 10.78 -16.35
C GLN A 101 -5.15 10.84 -15.31
N ALA A 102 -5.38 11.48 -14.16
CA ALA A 102 -4.37 11.57 -13.11
C ALA A 102 -4.22 10.23 -12.38
N ILE A 103 -5.31 9.47 -12.21
CA ILE A 103 -5.31 8.09 -11.70
C ILE A 103 -4.42 7.18 -12.56
N ASN A 104 -4.55 7.26 -13.89
CA ASN A 104 -3.74 6.47 -14.80
C ASN A 104 -2.26 6.88 -14.77
N GLN A 105 -1.95 8.17 -14.61
CA GLN A 105 -0.57 8.65 -14.49
C GLN A 105 0.08 8.27 -13.16
N ALA A 106 -0.71 8.24 -12.10
CA ALA A 106 -0.29 7.79 -10.77
C ALA A 106 -0.09 6.27 -10.71
N ASN A 107 -0.46 5.52 -11.76
CA ASN A 107 -0.42 4.07 -11.80
C ASN A 107 -1.07 3.46 -10.54
N LEU A 108 -2.23 3.99 -10.17
CA LEU A 108 -2.93 3.57 -8.97
C LEU A 108 -3.37 2.11 -9.10
N ASP A 109 -3.11 1.36 -8.04
CA ASP A 109 -3.51 -0.04 -7.95
C ASP A 109 -4.96 -0.19 -7.48
N PHE A 110 -5.42 0.75 -6.66
CA PHE A 110 -6.77 0.75 -6.13
C PHE A 110 -7.20 2.14 -5.64
N TYR A 111 -8.51 2.33 -5.45
CA TYR A 111 -9.06 3.47 -4.72
C TYR A 111 -10.13 3.00 -3.75
N ILE A 112 -10.23 3.67 -2.60
CA ILE A 112 -11.19 3.38 -1.54
C ILE A 112 -11.96 4.66 -1.24
N SER A 113 -13.29 4.57 -1.26
CA SER A 113 -14.16 5.71 -0.97
C SER A 113 -14.39 5.85 0.54
N LYS A 114 -14.30 7.07 1.07
CA LYS A 114 -14.72 7.42 2.43
C LYS A 114 -16.25 7.64 2.46
N PRO A 115 -16.99 7.17 3.49
CA PRO A 115 -16.52 6.28 4.56
C PRO A 115 -16.39 4.83 4.07
N TRP A 116 -15.39 4.11 4.59
CA TRP A 116 -15.20 2.67 4.32
C TRP A 116 -15.73 1.82 5.49
N GLN A 117 -15.82 0.52 5.27
CA GLN A 117 -15.98 -0.47 6.34
C GLN A 117 -14.61 -1.09 6.63
N GLY A 118 -14.25 -1.25 7.90
CA GLY A 118 -12.93 -1.76 8.30
C GLY A 118 -12.58 -3.11 7.67
N GLU A 119 -13.55 -4.04 7.59
CA GLU A 119 -13.34 -5.33 6.90
C GLU A 119 -13.06 -5.17 5.40
N ASP A 120 -13.74 -4.24 4.71
CA ASP A 120 -13.53 -3.98 3.29
C ASP A 120 -12.14 -3.38 3.04
N LEU A 121 -11.71 -2.45 3.91
CA LEU A 121 -10.37 -1.87 3.89
C LEU A 121 -9.32 -2.97 4.08
N LEU A 122 -9.38 -3.72 5.18
CA LEU A 122 -8.43 -4.78 5.50
C LEU A 122 -8.33 -5.83 4.39
N ASN A 123 -9.46 -6.27 3.84
CA ASN A 123 -9.49 -7.21 2.71
C ASN A 123 -8.80 -6.63 1.48
N THR A 124 -9.06 -5.37 1.16
CA THR A 124 -8.43 -4.67 0.03
C THR A 124 -6.92 -4.57 0.23
N ILE A 125 -6.48 -4.09 1.39
CA ILE A 125 -5.04 -3.99 1.72
C ILE A 125 -4.37 -5.36 1.64
N THR A 126 -5.01 -6.39 2.20
CA THR A 126 -4.48 -7.75 2.18
C THR A 126 -4.33 -8.28 0.75
N GLN A 127 -5.29 -8.01 -0.14
CA GLN A 127 -5.17 -8.39 -1.56
C GLN A 127 -4.03 -7.67 -2.26
N GLN A 128 -3.86 -6.37 -2.01
CA GLN A 128 -2.80 -5.57 -2.61
C GLN A 128 -1.42 -6.01 -2.11
N LEU A 129 -1.27 -6.24 -0.80
CA LEU A 129 -0.05 -6.80 -0.21
C LEU A 129 0.25 -8.21 -0.73
N THR A 130 -0.77 -9.05 -0.91
CA THR A 130 -0.59 -10.40 -1.51
C THR A 130 0.09 -10.28 -2.88
N GLN A 131 -0.41 -9.38 -3.73
CA GLN A 131 0.14 -9.15 -5.06
C GLN A 131 1.59 -8.66 -4.97
N PHE A 132 1.83 -7.63 -4.14
CA PHE A 132 3.17 -7.10 -3.91
C PHE A 132 4.17 -8.19 -3.48
N ILE A 133 3.80 -9.03 -2.53
CA ILE A 133 4.66 -10.10 -2.01
C ILE A 133 4.96 -11.14 -3.09
N ILE A 134 3.97 -11.54 -3.89
CA ILE A 134 4.17 -12.51 -4.99
C ILE A 134 5.21 -12.00 -6.02
N GLU A 135 5.20 -10.69 -6.27
CA GLU A 135 6.04 -10.01 -7.25
C GLU A 135 7.44 -9.67 -6.71
N ASN A 136 7.55 -9.30 -5.43
CA ASN A 136 8.74 -8.68 -4.87
C ASN A 136 9.46 -9.52 -3.79
N ASP A 137 8.79 -10.52 -3.21
CA ASP A 137 9.38 -11.41 -2.20
C ASP A 137 9.78 -12.76 -2.82
N THR A 138 10.94 -13.27 -2.43
CA THR A 138 11.45 -14.58 -2.86
C THR A 138 10.95 -15.71 -1.96
N GLU A 139 10.63 -15.43 -0.70
CA GLU A 139 10.20 -16.38 0.31
C GLU A 139 8.69 -16.22 0.57
N LEU A 140 7.88 -16.87 -0.25
CA LEU A 140 6.42 -16.74 -0.22
C LEU A 140 5.72 -17.54 0.89
N LEU A 141 6.33 -18.63 1.38
CA LEU A 141 5.69 -19.56 2.33
C LEU A 141 5.25 -18.92 3.67
N PRO A 142 6.02 -18.03 4.32
CA PRO A 142 5.60 -17.36 5.55
C PRO A 142 4.29 -16.59 5.39
N TRP A 143 4.09 -16.00 4.20
CA TRP A 143 2.95 -15.13 3.89
C TRP A 143 1.62 -15.87 3.70
N VAL A 144 1.65 -17.20 3.49
CA VAL A 144 0.43 -18.02 3.26
C VAL A 144 -0.57 -17.94 4.42
N ARG A 145 -0.08 -17.76 5.66
CA ARG A 145 -0.94 -17.71 6.86
C ARG A 145 -1.37 -16.29 7.23
N ILE A 146 -0.78 -15.28 6.57
CA ILE A 146 -0.92 -13.86 6.92
C ILE A 146 -1.80 -13.16 5.89
N LEU A 147 -1.58 -13.46 4.61
CA LEU A 147 -2.25 -12.84 3.48
C LEU A 147 -3.18 -13.84 2.79
N ASN A 148 -3.50 -13.62 1.50
CA ASN A 148 -4.29 -14.58 0.74
C ASN A 148 -3.48 -15.84 0.40
N GLY A 149 -3.59 -16.85 1.25
CA GLY A 149 -2.85 -18.10 1.13
C GLY A 149 -3.14 -18.90 -0.14
N GLU A 150 -4.37 -18.86 -0.67
CA GLU A 150 -4.72 -19.54 -1.92
C GLU A 150 -3.89 -18.98 -3.08
N LYS A 151 -3.92 -17.65 -3.28
CA LYS A 151 -3.15 -16.97 -4.33
C LYS A 151 -1.65 -17.17 -4.21
N ILE A 152 -1.13 -17.16 -2.98
CA ILE A 152 0.30 -17.36 -2.73
C ILE A 152 0.72 -18.79 -3.11
N LEU A 153 -0.08 -19.80 -2.74
CA LEU A 153 0.19 -21.20 -3.10
C LEU A 153 0.10 -21.42 -4.61
N GLU A 154 -0.86 -20.80 -5.28
CA GLU A 154 -0.96 -20.79 -6.74
C GLU A 154 0.30 -20.20 -7.39
N ALA A 155 0.77 -19.05 -6.91
CA ALA A 155 1.99 -18.41 -7.41
C ALA A 155 3.24 -19.29 -7.19
N ILE A 156 3.36 -19.97 -6.04
CA ILE A 156 4.44 -20.92 -5.78
C ILE A 156 4.39 -22.09 -6.78
N ALA A 157 3.20 -22.62 -7.05
CA ALA A 157 3.01 -23.72 -8.00
C ALA A 157 3.33 -23.30 -9.45
N ALA A 158 2.91 -22.10 -9.86
CA ALA A 158 3.20 -21.53 -11.17
C ALA A 158 4.72 -21.40 -11.38
N LYS A 159 5.43 -20.76 -10.43
CA LYS A 159 6.90 -20.61 -10.50
C LYS A 159 7.60 -21.96 -10.63
N ARG A 160 7.15 -23.02 -9.94
CA ARG A 160 7.75 -24.37 -10.07
C ARG A 160 7.57 -25.01 -11.44
N THR A 161 6.49 -24.67 -12.14
CA THR A 161 6.18 -25.23 -13.46
C THR A 161 7.05 -24.57 -14.54
N GLU A 162 7.30 -23.27 -14.41
CA GLU A 162 8.15 -22.49 -15.33
C GLU A 162 9.64 -22.87 -15.28
N PHE A 163 10.15 -23.33 -14.13
CA PHE A 163 11.53 -23.83 -14.00
C PHE A 163 11.69 -25.33 -14.31
N GLY A 164 10.59 -26.02 -14.64
CA GLY A 164 10.54 -27.47 -14.89
C GLY A 164 10.59 -27.89 -16.36
N GLU A 165 10.65 -26.94 -17.30
CA GLU A 165 10.76 -27.16 -18.76
C GLU A 165 12.16 -26.85 -19.31
#